data_AF-A0A7W6RSF4-F1
#
_entry.id   AF-A0A7W6RSF4-F1
#
_cell.length_a   1.000
_cell.length_b   1.000
_cell.length_c   1.000
_cell.angle_alpha   90.00
_cell.angle_beta   90.00
_cell.angle_gamma   90.00
#
_symmetry.space_group_name_H-M   'P 1'
#
loop_
_entity.id
_entity.type
_entity.pdbx_description
1 polymer ?
#
loop_
_entity_poly.entity_id
_entity_poly.type
_entity_poly.pdbx_seq_one_letter_code
_entity_poly.pdbx_strand_id
1 'polypeptide(L)'
;MKSTVAENAEKGKEYRAYSRITIPVATAFGRVSMLTVASHKPSISLAREIDQVAAAMAVAQLHARIEQAEFDPTAESRIRLTLKQVQLLKWSAEGKSMRAMATIENMTYSNVNSHLNKARKALDAGTLPQATALATKLKLI
;
A
#
# COMPACT_ATOMS: atom_id res chain seq x y z
N MET A 1 24.61 -3.96 5.05
CA MET A 1 23.20 -4.15 4.68
C MET A 1 23.16 -5.21 3.58
N LYS A 2 22.62 -6.41 3.85
CA LYS A 2 22.71 -7.54 2.92
C LYS A 2 21.77 -7.31 1.73
N SER A 3 22.31 -7.38 0.51
CA SER A 3 21.51 -7.52 -0.71
C SER A 3 20.87 -8.91 -0.68
N THR A 4 19.59 -8.98 -0.34
CA THR A 4 18.85 -10.25 -0.35
C THR A 4 18.33 -10.50 -1.76
N VAL A 5 18.92 -11.49 -2.44
CA VAL A 5 18.31 -12.15 -3.60
C VAL A 5 17.24 -13.07 -3.05
N ALA A 6 15.97 -12.70 -3.19
CA ALA A 6 14.86 -13.57 -2.81
C ALA A 6 14.53 -14.50 -3.98
N GLU A 7 14.90 -15.77 -3.85
CA GLU A 7 14.44 -16.86 -4.69
C GLU A 7 13.12 -17.39 -4.09
N ASN A 8 11.99 -17.18 -4.79
CA ASN A 8 10.70 -17.77 -4.42
C ASN A 8 10.21 -18.65 -5.57
N ALA A 9 10.12 -19.95 -5.31
CA ALA A 9 9.61 -20.96 -6.24
C ALA A 9 8.15 -21.30 -5.91
N GLU A 10 7.22 -20.93 -6.80
CA GLU A 10 5.87 -21.51 -6.87
C GLU A 10 5.78 -22.48 -8.06
N LYS A 11 5.30 -23.71 -7.84
CA LYS A 11 5.19 -24.75 -8.86
C LYS A 11 4.20 -24.35 -9.97
N GLY A 12 4.64 -24.36 -11.24
CA GLY A 12 3.73 -24.55 -12.38
C GLY A 12 3.76 -23.57 -13.56
N LYS A 13 4.80 -22.74 -13.74
CA LYS A 13 5.01 -21.97 -14.99
C LYS A 13 6.49 -21.98 -15.35
N GLU A 14 6.82 -22.07 -16.64
CA GLU A 14 8.20 -21.93 -17.14
C GLU A 14 8.82 -20.65 -16.58
N TYR A 15 9.75 -20.80 -15.63
CA TYR A 15 10.53 -19.68 -15.13
C TYR A 15 11.56 -19.32 -16.19
N ARG A 16 11.25 -18.35 -17.05
CA ARG A 16 12.33 -17.54 -17.62
C ARG A 16 13.03 -16.89 -16.44
N ALA A 17 14.29 -17.24 -16.20
CA ALA A 17 15.08 -16.62 -15.15
C ALA A 17 15.21 -15.12 -15.48
N TYR A 18 14.59 -14.27 -14.66
CA TYR A 18 14.72 -12.81 -14.75
C TYR A 18 15.71 -12.34 -13.70
N SER A 19 16.75 -11.63 -14.11
CA SER A 19 17.64 -10.92 -13.20
C SER A 19 16.94 -9.68 -12.64
N ARG A 20 17.11 -9.40 -11.34
CA ARG A 20 16.48 -8.25 -10.67
C ARG A 20 17.41 -7.62 -9.62
N ILE A 21 17.38 -6.30 -9.53
CA ILE A 21 18.03 -5.52 -8.48
C ILE A 21 16.95 -4.73 -7.76
N THR A 22 16.87 -4.90 -6.44
CA THR A 22 15.92 -4.19 -5.59
C THR A 22 16.68 -3.34 -4.57
N ILE A 23 16.35 -2.06 -4.53
CA ILE A 23 16.91 -1.08 -3.60
C ILE A 23 15.77 -0.63 -2.67
N PRO A 24 15.74 -1.12 -1.42
CA PRO A 24 14.78 -0.68 -0.43
C PRO A 24 15.27 0.57 0.31
N VAL A 25 14.36 1.49 0.60
CA VAL A 25 14.60 2.66 1.45
C VAL A 25 13.48 2.79 2.48
N ALA A 26 13.84 3.08 3.73
CA ALA A 26 12.87 3.41 4.76
C ALA A 26 12.23 4.77 4.45
N THR A 27 10.93 4.89 4.69
CA THR A 27 10.14 6.11 4.49
C THR A 27 9.39 6.46 5.77
N ALA A 28 8.57 7.52 5.74
CA ALA A 28 7.84 7.97 6.92
C ALA A 28 6.94 6.86 7.51
N PHE A 29 6.74 6.91 8.83
CA PHE A 29 5.84 6.02 9.56
C PHE A 29 6.17 4.52 9.48
N GLY A 30 7.47 4.19 9.42
CA GLY A 30 7.93 2.80 9.41
C GLY A 30 7.62 2.04 8.11
N ARG A 31 7.28 2.76 7.04
CA ARG A 31 7.05 2.19 5.71
C ARG A 31 8.37 2.01 4.97
N VAL A 32 8.32 1.24 3.89
CA VAL A 32 9.45 1.00 3.00
C VAL A 32 9.00 1.26 1.57
N SER A 33 9.78 2.04 0.83
CA SER A 33 9.67 2.16 -0.62
C SER A 33 10.77 1.31 -1.26
N MET A 34 10.47 0.69 -2.39
CA MET A 34 11.43 -0.15 -3.11
C MET A 34 11.41 0.22 -4.59
N LEU A 35 12.59 0.44 -5.16
CA LEU A 35 12.78 0.45 -6.61
C LEU A 35 13.36 -0.89 -7.05
N THR A 36 12.70 -1.54 -8.00
CA THR A 36 13.19 -2.77 -8.61
C THR A 36 13.43 -2.58 -10.09
N VAL A 37 14.65 -2.86 -10.54
CA VAL A 37 15.00 -2.95 -11.96
C VAL A 37 15.07 -4.43 -12.31
N ALA A 38 14.34 -4.84 -13.34
CA ALA A 38 14.27 -6.24 -13.79
C ALA A 38 14.71 -6.37 -15.25
N SER A 39 15.35 -7.48 -15.58
CA SER A 39 15.83 -7.81 -16.91
C SER A 39 15.48 -9.25 -17.29
N HIS A 40 15.30 -9.49 -18.58
CA HIS A 40 15.04 -10.82 -19.17
C HIS A 40 16.29 -11.69 -19.25
N LYS A 41 17.46 -11.15 -18.89
CA LYS A 41 18.71 -11.91 -18.82
C LYS A 41 18.71 -12.81 -17.59
N PRO A 42 19.24 -14.03 -17.68
CA PRO A 42 19.25 -14.99 -16.57
C PRO A 42 20.20 -14.61 -15.44
N SER A 43 21.20 -13.76 -15.71
CA SER A 43 22.17 -13.29 -14.72
C SER A 43 22.41 -11.79 -14.84
N ILE A 44 22.80 -11.21 -13.70
CA ILE A 44 23.26 -9.83 -13.62
C ILE A 44 24.76 -9.84 -13.85
N SER A 45 25.21 -9.16 -14.91
CA SER A 45 26.62 -8.78 -15.08
C SER A 45 26.69 -7.27 -15.03
N LEU A 46 27.23 -6.73 -13.94
CA LEU A 46 27.44 -5.30 -13.77
C LEU A 46 28.85 -4.96 -14.23
N ALA A 47 28.98 -3.97 -15.12
CA ALA A 47 30.28 -3.44 -15.52
C ALA A 47 31.01 -2.73 -14.36
N ARG A 48 30.25 -2.26 -13.35
CA ARG A 48 30.75 -1.63 -12.13
C ARG A 48 29.83 -1.97 -10.96
N GLU A 49 30.41 -2.15 -9.77
CA GLU A 49 29.63 -2.27 -8.54
C GLU A 49 28.70 -1.08 -8.31
N ILE A 50 27.53 -1.35 -7.74
CA ILE A 50 26.56 -0.33 -7.38
C ILE A 50 26.98 0.27 -6.04
N ASP A 51 27.24 1.59 -6.02
CA ASP A 51 27.37 2.34 -4.78
C ASP A 51 26.02 2.32 -4.03
N GLN A 52 26.00 1.62 -2.91
CA GLN A 52 24.80 1.40 -2.10
C GLN A 52 24.23 2.70 -1.54
N VAL A 53 25.09 3.68 -1.20
CA VAL A 53 24.68 4.97 -0.66
C VAL A 53 24.05 5.80 -1.77
N ALA A 54 24.73 5.90 -2.92
CA ALA A 54 24.20 6.64 -4.07
C ALA A 54 22.87 6.03 -4.55
N ALA A 55 22.77 4.71 -4.61
CA ALA A 55 21.55 4.01 -4.98
C ALA A 55 20.40 4.28 -4.01
N ALA A 56 20.63 4.18 -2.70
CA ALA A 56 19.61 4.48 -1.69
C ALA A 56 19.16 5.96 -1.76
N MET A 57 20.09 6.90 -1.95
CA MET A 57 19.74 8.31 -2.11
C MET A 57 18.89 8.56 -3.36
N ALA A 58 19.24 7.94 -4.49
CA ALA A 58 18.47 8.08 -5.72
C ALA A 58 17.04 7.56 -5.56
N VAL A 59 16.85 6.41 -4.91
CA VAL A 59 15.52 5.85 -4.65
C VAL A 59 14.73 6.70 -3.65
N ALA A 60 15.37 7.22 -2.60
CA ALA A 60 14.72 8.11 -1.64
C ALA A 60 14.25 9.42 -2.31
N GLN A 61 15.09 10.03 -3.15
CA GLN A 61 14.73 11.23 -3.91
C GLN A 61 13.59 10.95 -4.90
N LEU A 62 13.65 9.83 -5.62
CA LEU A 62 12.59 9.42 -6.53
C LEU A 62 11.26 9.22 -5.79
N HIS A 63 11.29 8.54 -4.64
CA HIS A 63 10.10 8.36 -3.80
C HIS A 63 9.50 9.70 -3.37
N ALA A 64 10.32 10.63 -2.88
CA ALA A 64 9.85 11.97 -2.48
C ALA A 64 9.23 12.74 -3.66
N ARG A 65 9.79 12.63 -4.87
CA ARG A 65 9.24 13.25 -6.08
C ARG A 65 7.91 12.64 -6.50
N ILE A 66 7.77 11.31 -6.41
CA ILE A 66 6.52 10.63 -6.72
C ILE A 66 5.42 11.04 -5.73
N GLU A 67 5.73 11.13 -4.44
CA GLU A 67 4.76 11.59 -3.43
C GLU A 67 4.34 13.05 -3.66
N GLN A 68 5.27 13.94 -4.03
CA GLN A 68 4.98 15.35 -4.31
C GLN A 68 4.16 15.57 -5.58
N ALA A 69 4.32 14.72 -6.58
CA ALA A 69 3.64 14.85 -7.86
C ALA A 69 2.23 14.21 -7.86
N GLU A 70 1.80 13.61 -6.75
CA GLU A 70 0.49 12.97 -6.58
C GLU A 70 0.13 11.98 -7.71
N PHE A 71 1.12 11.23 -8.22
CA PHE A 71 0.89 10.25 -9.28
C PHE A 71 -0.15 9.21 -8.87
N ASP A 72 -1.07 8.91 -9.81
CA ASP A 72 -1.99 7.79 -9.65
C ASP A 72 -1.22 6.46 -9.71
N PRO A 73 -1.45 5.54 -8.74
CA PRO A 73 -0.83 4.23 -8.78
C PRO A 73 -1.21 3.47 -10.05
N THR A 74 -0.21 2.92 -10.75
CA THR A 74 -0.44 2.13 -11.97
C THR A 74 -0.98 0.72 -11.68
N ALA A 75 -0.85 0.26 -10.44
CA ALA A 75 -1.44 -0.97 -9.93
C ALA A 75 -1.82 -0.78 -8.46
N GLU A 76 -3.08 -1.06 -8.13
CA GLU A 76 -3.60 -0.98 -6.76
C GLU A 76 -3.99 -2.35 -6.24
N SER A 77 -3.80 -2.59 -4.94
CA SER A 77 -4.40 -3.75 -4.28
C SER A 77 -5.92 -3.63 -4.38
N ARG A 78 -6.60 -4.68 -4.85
CA ARG A 78 -8.07 -4.70 -4.92
C ARG A 78 -8.66 -4.80 -3.50
N ILE A 79 -8.73 -3.68 -2.79
CA ILE A 79 -9.47 -3.59 -1.54
C ILE A 79 -10.95 -3.60 -1.88
N ARG A 80 -11.67 -4.61 -1.40
CA ARG A 80 -13.11 -4.75 -1.64
C ARG A 80 -13.88 -4.24 -0.43
N LEU A 81 -14.47 -3.06 -0.57
CA LEU A 81 -15.43 -2.51 0.38
C LEU A 81 -16.84 -2.59 -0.21
N THR A 82 -17.84 -2.82 0.63
CA THR A 82 -19.25 -2.69 0.22
C THR A 82 -19.64 -1.21 0.17
N LEU A 83 -20.67 -0.87 -0.63
CA LEU A 83 -21.19 0.51 -0.69
C LEU A 83 -21.52 1.06 0.71
N LYS A 84 -22.08 0.23 1.60
CA LYS A 84 -22.40 0.64 2.97
C LYS A 84 -21.14 0.90 3.81
N GLN A 85 -20.07 0.12 3.61
CA GLN A 85 -18.79 0.36 4.30
C GLN A 85 -18.14 1.66 3.83
N VAL A 86 -18.14 1.92 2.52
CA VAL A 86 -17.67 3.18 1.92
C VAL A 86 -18.47 4.36 2.49
N GLN A 87 -19.80 4.28 2.52
CA GLN A 87 -20.66 5.34 3.05
C GLN A 87 -20.37 5.64 4.53
N LEU A 88 -20.22 4.62 5.37
CA LEU A 88 -19.91 4.82 6.79
C LEU A 88 -18.50 5.36 7.02
N LEU A 89 -17.53 4.99 6.17
CA LEU A 89 -16.18 5.58 6.20
C LEU A 89 -16.20 7.06 5.76
N LYS A 90 -17.05 7.44 4.79
CA LYS A 90 -17.28 8.86 4.42
C LYS A 90 -17.82 9.65 5.60
N TRP A 91 -18.86 9.15 6.29
CA TRP A 91 -19.35 9.82 7.50
C TRP A 91 -18.28 9.92 8.58
N SER A 92 -17.39 8.93 8.69
CA SER A 92 -16.25 8.98 9.61
C SER A 92 -15.24 10.06 9.21
N ALA A 93 -15.00 10.28 7.91
CA ALA A 93 -14.15 11.36 7.41
C ALA A 93 -14.72 12.75 7.74
N GLU A 94 -16.05 12.87 7.71
CA GLU A 94 -16.80 14.07 8.15
C GLU A 94 -16.89 14.21 9.69
N GLY A 95 -16.21 13.35 10.45
CA GLY A 95 -16.17 13.41 11.91
C GLY A 95 -17.46 12.97 12.62
N LYS A 96 -18.39 12.28 11.93
CA LYS A 96 -19.61 11.79 12.57
C LYS A 96 -19.30 10.66 13.55
N SER A 97 -20.01 10.64 14.68
CA SER A 97 -19.96 9.51 15.62
C SER A 97 -20.77 8.32 15.10
N MET A 98 -20.46 7.10 15.54
CA MET A 98 -21.24 5.91 15.17
C MET A 98 -22.72 6.01 15.57
N ARG A 99 -23.05 6.73 16.65
CA ARG A 99 -24.45 7.01 17.03
C ARG A 99 -25.13 7.94 16.02
N ALA A 100 -24.46 9.00 15.59
CA ALA A 100 -24.98 9.88 14.56
C ALA A 100 -25.15 9.15 13.23
N MET A 101 -24.17 8.32 12.83
CA MET A 101 -24.28 7.47 11.63
C MET A 101 -25.47 6.51 11.72
N ALA A 102 -25.70 5.91 12.88
CA ALA A 102 -26.84 5.01 13.11
C ALA A 102 -28.17 5.75 12.86
N THR A 103 -28.30 6.99 13.35
CA THR A 103 -29.47 7.84 13.08
C THR A 103 -29.57 8.21 11.60
N ILE A 104 -28.48 8.64 10.96
CA ILE A 104 -28.47 9.08 9.56
C ILE A 104 -28.80 7.95 8.59
N GLU A 105 -28.19 6.78 8.79
CA GLU A 105 -28.33 5.63 7.90
C GLU A 105 -29.53 4.73 8.25
N ASN A 106 -30.32 5.11 9.26
CA ASN A 106 -31.41 4.32 9.83
C ASN A 106 -31.00 2.88 10.19
N MET A 107 -29.93 2.77 10.99
CA MET A 107 -29.31 1.51 11.42
C MET A 107 -29.14 1.48 12.93
N THR A 108 -28.97 0.29 13.50
CA THR A 108 -28.55 0.18 14.90
C THR A 108 -27.06 0.51 15.04
N TYR A 109 -26.66 0.99 16.23
CA TYR A 109 -25.24 1.22 16.55
C TYR A 109 -24.38 -0.04 16.32
N SER A 110 -24.91 -1.22 16.68
CA SER A 110 -24.21 -2.51 16.47
C SER A 110 -23.97 -2.80 14.99
N ASN A 111 -24.95 -2.52 14.12
CA ASN A 111 -24.78 -2.69 12.68
C ASN A 111 -23.72 -1.75 12.12
N VAL A 112 -23.72 -0.47 12.51
CA VAL A 112 -22.67 0.50 12.12
C VAL A 112 -21.29 0.00 12.54
N ASN A 113 -21.14 -0.39 13.81
CA ASN A 113 -19.90 -0.92 14.35
C ASN A 113 -19.43 -2.17 13.58
N SER A 114 -20.35 -3.10 13.26
CA SER A 114 -20.04 -4.31 12.47
C SER A 114 -19.51 -3.97 11.07
N HIS A 115 -20.15 -3.04 10.36
CA HIS A 115 -19.68 -2.62 9.04
C HIS A 115 -18.32 -1.94 9.10
N LEU A 116 -18.12 -1.01 10.04
CA LEU A 116 -16.83 -0.31 10.21
C LEU A 116 -15.71 -1.28 10.62
N ASN A 117 -15.99 -2.28 11.46
CA ASN A 117 -15.00 -3.30 11.81
C ASN A 117 -14.62 -4.17 10.59
N LYS A 118 -15.58 -4.55 9.74
CA LYS A 118 -15.28 -5.27 8.50
C LYS A 118 -14.48 -4.42 7.52
N ALA A 119 -14.82 -3.13 7.38
CA ALA A 119 -14.07 -2.20 6.54
C ALA A 119 -12.64 -2.02 7.04
N ARG A 120 -12.47 -1.85 8.36
CA ARG A 120 -11.17 -1.75 9.02
C ARG A 120 -10.30 -2.98 8.79
N LYS A 121 -10.87 -4.18 8.89
CA LYS A 121 -10.17 -5.44 8.57
C LYS A 121 -9.77 -5.52 7.09
N ALA A 122 -10.65 -5.10 6.17
CA ALA A 122 -10.35 -5.08 4.74
C ALA A 122 -9.22 -4.11 4.39
N LEU A 123 -9.08 -3.02 5.17
CA LEU A 123 -8.03 -2.01 5.03
C LEU A 123 -6.77 -2.31 5.87
N ASP A 124 -6.75 -3.41 6.61
CA ASP A 124 -5.69 -3.76 7.57
C ASP A 124 -5.34 -2.61 8.55
N ALA A 125 -6.37 -1.95 9.07
CA ALA A 125 -6.23 -0.84 10.02
C ALA A 125 -6.47 -1.30 11.47
N GLY A 126 -5.72 -0.74 12.41
CA GLY A 126 -5.91 -0.96 13.86
C GLY A 126 -7.05 -0.13 14.45
N THR A 127 -7.29 1.06 13.91
CA THR A 127 -8.31 2.00 14.42
C THR A 127 -9.22 2.54 13.32
N LEU A 128 -10.37 3.10 13.69
CA LEU A 128 -11.28 3.77 12.73
C LEU A 128 -10.61 5.00 12.07
N PRO A 129 -9.95 5.91 12.81
CA PRO A 129 -9.23 7.02 12.16
C PRO A 129 -8.17 6.56 11.17
N GLN A 130 -7.42 5.51 11.49
CA GLN A 130 -6.46 4.93 10.54
C GLN A 130 -7.15 4.35 9.30
N ALA A 131 -8.27 3.64 9.48
CA ALA A 131 -9.05 3.12 8.36
C ALA A 131 -9.58 4.25 7.45
N THR A 132 -10.11 5.32 8.05
CA THR A 132 -10.55 6.52 7.31
C THR A 132 -9.41 7.16 6.54
N ALA A 133 -8.25 7.37 7.17
CA ALA A 133 -7.08 7.95 6.51
C ALA A 133 -6.57 7.09 5.34
N LEU A 134 -6.56 5.76 5.50
CA LEU A 134 -6.20 4.83 4.42
C LEU A 134 -7.22 4.86 3.28
N ALA A 135 -8.52 4.87 3.60
CA ALA A 135 -9.56 4.92 2.58
C ALA A 135 -9.50 6.21 1.75
N THR A 136 -9.24 7.36 2.37
CA THR A 136 -9.02 8.63 1.65
C THR A 136 -7.75 8.59 0.81
N LYS A 137 -6.63 8.12 1.38
CA LYS A 137 -5.35 8.03 0.64
C LYS A 137 -5.43 7.12 -0.59
N LEU A 138 -6.22 6.06 -0.51
CA LEU A 138 -6.45 5.10 -1.59
C LEU A 138 -7.62 5.51 -2.51
N LYS A 139 -8.14 6.74 -2.37
CA LYS A 139 -9.26 7.28 -3.16
C LYS A 139 -10.51 6.36 -3.17
N LEU A 140 -10.73 5.63 -2.07
CA LEU A 140 -11.89 4.76 -1.87
C LEU A 140 -13.12 5.51 -1.33
N ILE A 141 -12.91 6.68 -0.72
CA ILE A 141 -13.94 7.57 -0.19
C ILE A 141 -13.69 9.02 -0.60
#